data_AF-A0A497G5L6-F1
#
_entry.id   AF-A0A497G5L6-F1
#
_cell.length_a   1.000
_cell.length_b   1.000
_cell.length_c   1.000
_cell.angle_alpha   90.00
_cell.angle_beta   90.00
_cell.angle_gamma   90.00
#
_symmetry.space_group_name_H-M   'P 1'
#
loop_
_entity.id
_entity.type
_entity.pdbx_description
1 polymer ?
#
loop_
_entity_poly.entity_id
_entity_poly.type
_entity_poly.pdbx_seq_one_letter_code
_entity_poly.pdbx_strand_id
1 'polypeptide(L)'
;MSLSPVERFLLAHILYSYGGKVYFTTPSGQSPEEVLAGFLAEDFVDPSDRRYERIRRAFADALRGLKEKWLIELRGYEVLLTVVGRQEAEKLSRELYDELKRKFST
;
A
#
# COMPACT_ATOMS: atom_id res chain seq x y z
N MET A 1 -0.14 13.43 13.51
CA MET A 1 -1.11 12.93 12.51
C MET A 1 -1.32 11.45 12.75
N SER A 2 -2.56 10.95 12.83
CA SER A 2 -2.81 9.55 13.15
C SER A 2 -2.98 8.73 11.87
N LEU A 3 -2.24 7.63 11.76
CA LEU A 3 -2.37 6.65 10.68
C LEU A 3 -3.09 5.41 11.19
N SER A 4 -4.01 4.88 10.40
CA SER A 4 -4.62 3.59 10.66
C SER A 4 -3.56 2.46 10.58
N PRO A 5 -3.81 1.29 11.18
CA PRO A 5 -2.91 0.15 11.06
C PRO A 5 -2.62 -0.23 9.59
N VAL A 6 -3.64 -0.18 8.71
CA VAL A 6 -3.49 -0.50 7.28
C VAL A 6 -2.66 0.55 6.54
N GLU A 7 -2.87 1.83 6.83
CA GLU A 7 -2.07 2.92 6.25
C GLU A 7 -0.59 2.80 6.62
N ARG A 8 -0.28 2.53 7.90
CA ARG A 8 1.10 2.31 8.35
C ARG A 8 1.73 1.11 7.66
N PHE A 9 0.97 0.03 7.56
CA PHE A 9 1.44 -1.19 6.92
C PHE A 9 1.75 -0.96 5.44
N LEU A 10 0.87 -0.30 4.69
CA LEU A 10 1.08 -0.03 3.27
C LEU A 10 2.26 0.90 3.02
N LEU A 11 2.45 1.94 3.83
CA LEU A 11 3.64 2.79 3.75
C LEU A 11 4.94 1.98 3.90
N ALA A 12 5.00 1.15 4.93
CA ALA A 12 6.14 0.29 5.18
C ALA A 12 6.32 -0.76 4.06
N HIS A 13 5.23 -1.28 3.52
CA HIS A 13 5.27 -2.25 2.43
C HIS A 13 5.84 -1.64 1.13
N ILE A 14 5.38 -0.44 0.76
CA ILE A 14 5.93 0.32 -0.37
C ILE A 14 7.42 0.61 -0.14
N LEU A 15 7.82 0.95 1.09
CA LEU A 15 9.23 1.18 1.42
C LEU A 15 10.07 -0.10 1.29
N TYR A 16 9.71 -1.16 2.01
CA TYR A 16 10.58 -2.31 2.22
C TYR A 16 10.51 -3.36 1.11
N SER A 17 9.36 -3.50 0.43
CA SER A 17 9.23 -4.42 -0.72
C SER A 17 9.59 -3.77 -2.05
N TYR A 18 9.39 -2.45 -2.16
CA TYR A 18 9.52 -1.73 -3.44
C TYR A 18 10.49 -0.54 -3.40
N GLY A 19 11.25 -0.36 -2.30
CA GLY A 19 12.24 0.73 -2.20
C GLY A 19 11.64 2.13 -2.10
N GLY A 20 10.33 2.24 -1.84
CA GLY A 20 9.61 3.51 -1.74
C GLY A 20 8.98 3.98 -3.06
N LYS A 21 9.02 3.15 -4.11
CA LYS A 21 8.45 3.47 -5.43
C LYS A 21 7.85 2.24 -6.09
N VAL A 22 6.63 2.34 -6.60
CA VAL A 22 6.00 1.27 -7.40
C VAL A 22 5.54 1.85 -8.73
N TYR A 23 5.79 1.13 -9.81
CA TYR A 23 5.22 1.40 -11.12
C TYR A 23 4.11 0.38 -11.39
N PHE A 24 2.98 0.84 -11.90
CA PHE A 24 1.82 0.01 -12.21
C PHE A 24 1.10 0.55 -13.44
N THR A 25 0.34 -0.32 -14.11
CA THR A 25 -0.44 0.07 -15.29
C THR A 25 -1.87 0.31 -14.86
N THR A 26 -2.39 1.52 -15.08
CA THR A 26 -3.81 1.84 -14.81
C THR A 26 -4.63 1.65 -16.08
N PRO A 27 -5.52 0.65 -16.14
CA PRO A 27 -6.45 0.52 -17.26
C PRO A 27 -7.35 1.75 -17.38
N SER A 28 -7.74 2.12 -18.60
CA SER A 28 -8.61 3.26 -18.83
C SER A 28 -9.92 3.13 -18.04
N GLY A 29 -10.27 4.18 -17.28
CA GLY A 29 -11.52 4.24 -16.51
C GLY A 29 -11.45 3.68 -15.07
N GLN A 30 -10.31 3.16 -14.61
CA GLN A 30 -10.12 2.75 -13.22
C GLN A 30 -9.37 3.81 -12.40
N SER A 31 -9.66 3.90 -11.10
CA SER A 31 -8.91 4.80 -10.22
C SER A 31 -7.51 4.21 -9.95
N PRO A 32 -6.43 5.00 -10.01
CA PRO A 32 -5.10 4.47 -9.77
C PRO A 32 -4.93 3.93 -8.34
N GLU A 33 -5.72 4.41 -7.36
CA GLU A 33 -5.79 3.85 -6.01
C GLU A 33 -6.32 2.41 -6.00
N GLU A 34 -7.39 2.12 -6.75
CA GLU A 34 -7.97 0.78 -6.82
C GLU A 34 -7.06 -0.22 -7.56
N VAL A 35 -6.39 0.25 -8.60
CA VAL A 35 -5.43 -0.56 -9.37
C VAL A 35 -4.23 -0.89 -8.50
N LEU A 36 -3.62 0.11 -7.87
CA LEU A 36 -2.49 -0.11 -6.96
C LEU A 36 -2.90 -0.98 -5.77
N ALA A 37 -4.10 -0.81 -5.23
CA ALA A 37 -4.61 -1.65 -4.15
C ALA A 37 -4.71 -3.13 -4.56
N GLY A 38 -5.16 -3.41 -5.79
CA GLY A 38 -5.21 -4.77 -6.33
C GLY A 38 -3.81 -5.36 -6.46
N PHE A 39 -2.91 -4.61 -7.09
CA PHE A 39 -1.51 -4.98 -7.25
C PHE A 39 -0.83 -5.31 -5.91
N LEU A 40 -1.00 -4.47 -4.89
CA LEU A 40 -0.43 -4.71 -3.56
C LEU A 40 -1.14 -5.83 -2.79
N ALA A 41 -2.44 -6.06 -3.03
CA ALA A 41 -3.17 -7.14 -2.37
C ALA A 41 -2.70 -8.54 -2.84
N GLU A 42 -2.28 -8.65 -4.10
CA GLU A 42 -1.74 -9.88 -4.70
C GLU A 42 -0.46 -10.39 -4.00
N ASP A 43 0.28 -9.51 -3.32
CA ASP A 43 1.43 -9.92 -2.50
C ASP A 43 1.05 -10.76 -1.27
N PHE A 44 -0.23 -10.79 -0.90
CA PHE A 44 -0.73 -11.43 0.33
C PHE A 44 -1.79 -12.48 0.07
N VAL A 45 -2.64 -12.26 -0.93
CA VAL A 45 -3.82 -13.09 -1.16
C VAL A 45 -4.04 -13.26 -2.66
N ASP A 46 -4.25 -14.51 -3.08
CA ASP A 46 -4.59 -14.85 -4.47
C ASP A 46 -5.91 -14.15 -4.90
N PRO A 47 -5.99 -13.57 -6.11
CA PRO A 47 -7.21 -12.94 -6.62
C PRO A 47 -8.48 -13.80 -6.59
N SER A 48 -8.34 -15.14 -6.62
CA SER A 48 -9.45 -16.08 -6.52
C SER A 48 -9.96 -16.30 -5.08
N ASP A 49 -9.21 -15.87 -4.06
CA ASP A 49 -9.64 -16.00 -2.66
C ASP A 49 -10.78 -15.01 -2.36
N ARG A 50 -11.84 -15.50 -1.71
CA ARG A 50 -12.98 -14.70 -1.24
C ARG A 50 -12.61 -13.47 -0.39
N ARG A 51 -11.42 -13.46 0.23
CA ARG A 51 -10.90 -12.35 1.05
C ARG A 51 -10.31 -11.24 0.19
N TYR A 52 -9.91 -11.51 -1.05
CA TYR A 52 -9.19 -10.60 -1.93
C TYR A 52 -9.92 -9.26 -2.07
N GLU A 53 -11.19 -9.29 -2.48
CA GLU A 53 -11.96 -8.06 -2.72
C GLU A 53 -12.12 -7.20 -1.46
N ARG A 54 -12.22 -7.83 -0.28
CA ARG A 54 -12.26 -7.12 1.00
C ARG A 54 -10.94 -6.42 1.30
N ILE A 55 -9.81 -7.10 1.06
CA ILE A 55 -8.47 -6.57 1.29
C ILE A 55 -8.18 -5.44 0.30
N ARG A 56 -8.46 -5.67 -0.99
CA ARG A 56 -8.32 -4.68 -2.05
C ARG A 56 -9.05 -3.38 -1.72
N ARG A 57 -10.30 -3.46 -1.24
CA ARG A 57 -11.06 -2.25 -0.82
C ARG A 57 -10.42 -1.55 0.36
N ALA A 58 -10.02 -2.29 1.40
CA ALA A 58 -9.35 -1.71 2.56
C ALA A 58 -8.03 -1.03 2.17
N PHE A 59 -7.29 -1.61 1.21
CA PHE A 59 -6.06 -1.03 0.70
C PHE A 59 -6.34 0.22 -0.14
N ALA A 60 -7.36 0.21 -0.99
CA ALA A 60 -7.73 1.39 -1.79
C ALA A 60 -8.12 2.58 -0.90
N ASP A 61 -8.91 2.34 0.15
CA ASP A 61 -9.28 3.37 1.13
C ASP A 61 -8.07 3.89 1.90
N ALA A 62 -7.16 3.00 2.29
CA ALA A 62 -5.91 3.40 2.95
C ALA A 62 -4.98 4.20 2.01
N LEU A 63 -4.84 3.81 0.75
CA LEU A 63 -4.05 4.56 -0.24
C LEU A 63 -4.64 5.95 -0.50
N ARG A 64 -5.96 6.06 -0.59
CA ARG A 64 -6.65 7.37 -0.67
C ARG A 64 -6.31 8.22 0.55
N GLY A 65 -6.42 7.63 1.75
CA GLY A 65 -6.04 8.27 2.99
C GLY A 65 -4.58 8.74 2.99
N LEU A 66 -3.64 7.91 2.59
CA LEU A 66 -2.20 8.25 2.51
C LEU A 66 -1.92 9.39 1.53
N LYS A 67 -2.64 9.43 0.40
CA LYS A 67 -2.54 10.49 -0.60
C LYS A 67 -3.09 11.82 -0.08
N GLU A 68 -4.29 11.83 0.50
CA GLU A 68 -4.89 13.02 1.14
C GLU A 68 -4.00 13.59 2.24
N LYS A 69 -3.26 12.70 2.89
CA LYS A 69 -2.30 12.97 3.96
C LYS A 69 -0.92 13.42 3.47
N TRP A 70 -0.69 13.50 2.16
CA TRP A 70 0.59 13.84 1.53
C TRP A 70 1.76 12.91 1.91
N LEU A 71 1.47 11.64 2.20
CA LEU A 71 2.49 10.64 2.51
C LEU A 71 2.90 9.85 1.26
N ILE A 72 2.03 9.80 0.27
CA ILE A 72 2.33 9.26 -1.05
C ILE A 72 1.94 10.26 -2.13
N GLU A 73 2.70 10.28 -3.21
CA GLU A 73 2.29 10.86 -4.48
C GLU A 73 1.85 9.75 -5.42
N LEU A 74 0.61 9.82 -5.89
CA LEU A 74 0.02 8.86 -6.80
C LEU A 74 -0.17 9.55 -8.16
N ARG A 75 0.57 9.11 -9.18
CA ARG A 75 0.64 9.75 -10.49
C ARG A 75 0.39 8.73 -11.58
N GLY A 76 -0.88 8.49 -11.94
CA GLY A 76 -1.33 7.76 -13.15
C GLY A 76 -0.83 6.31 -13.33
N TYR A 77 0.47 6.08 -13.30
CA TYR A 77 1.21 4.83 -13.48
C TYR A 77 2.29 4.60 -12.40
N GLU A 78 2.43 5.51 -11.43
CA GLU A 78 3.40 5.34 -10.34
C GLU A 78 2.85 5.80 -8.99
N VAL A 79 3.41 5.21 -7.93
CA VAL A 79 3.32 5.71 -6.56
C VAL A 79 4.72 5.91 -5.99
N LEU A 80 4.89 7.03 -5.30
CA LEU A 80 6.13 7.43 -4.66
C LEU A 80 5.86 7.78 -3.20
N LEU A 81 6.72 7.34 -2.28
CA LEU A 81 6.72 7.90 -0.94
C LEU A 81 7.23 9.35 -1.00
N THR A 82 6.52 10.27 -0.36
CA THR A 82 7.07 11.60 -0.10
C THR A 82 8.18 11.50 0.95
N VAL A 83 8.94 12.58 1.16
CA VAL A 83 9.93 12.64 2.25
C VAL A 83 9.27 12.34 3.60
N VAL A 84 8.08 12.92 3.83
CA VAL A 84 7.30 12.70 5.06
C VAL A 84 6.78 11.25 5.11
N GLY A 85 6.29 10.71 3.99
CA GLY A 85 5.83 9.32 3.92
C GLY A 85 6.92 8.31 4.23
N ARG A 86 8.14 8.53 3.73
CA ARG A 86 9.30 7.69 4.04
C ARG A 86 9.64 7.73 5.53
N GLN A 87 9.68 8.91 6.14
CA GLN A 87 9.92 9.05 7.58
C GLN A 87 8.85 8.34 8.42
N GLU A 88 7.58 8.43 8.03
CA GLU A 88 6.50 7.70 8.71
C GLU A 88 6.60 6.18 8.52
N ALA A 89 6.99 5.71 7.33
CA ALA A 89 7.20 4.29 7.04
C ALA A 89 8.32 3.68 7.89
N GLU A 90 9.42 4.42 8.10
CA GLU A 90 10.58 4.00 8.88
C GLU A 90 10.29 3.86 10.39
N LYS A 91 9.18 4.42 10.89
CA LYS A 91 8.72 4.19 12.28
C LYS A 91 8.27 2.75 12.52
N LEU A 92 7.90 2.03 11.45
CA LEU A 92 7.71 0.59 11.51
C LEU A 92 9.04 -0.07 11.19
N SER A 93 9.67 -0.72 12.18
CA SER A 93 10.95 -1.39 11.95
C SER A 93 10.80 -2.50 10.90
N ARG A 94 11.91 -2.82 10.22
CA ARG A 94 11.92 -3.87 9.21
C ARG A 94 11.50 -5.23 9.79
N GLU A 95 11.91 -5.53 11.01
CA GLU A 95 11.60 -6.78 11.71
C GLU A 95 10.10 -6.89 12.00
N LEU A 96 9.50 -5.82 12.53
CA LEU A 96 8.06 -5.77 12.81
C LEU A 96 7.24 -5.82 11.51
N TYR A 97 7.70 -5.15 10.47
CA TYR A 97 7.12 -5.25 9.14
C TYR A 97 7.12 -6.70 8.62
N ASP A 98 8.26 -7.39 8.70
CA ASP A 98 8.39 -8.78 8.23
C ASP A 98 7.56 -9.76 9.08
N GLU A 99 7.32 -9.47 10.37
CA GLU A 99 6.37 -10.21 11.20
C GLU A 99 4.92 -10.00 10.75
N LEU A 100 4.51 -8.75 10.52
CA LEU A 100 3.16 -8.42 10.04
C LEU A 100 2.90 -9.01 8.66
N LYS A 101 3.84 -8.89 7.73
CA LYS A 101 3.76 -9.47 6.38
C LYS A 101 3.47 -10.97 6.45
N ARG A 102 4.22 -11.71 7.27
CA ARG A 102 4.00 -13.16 7.46
C ARG A 102 2.58 -13.47 7.95
N LYS A 103 2.06 -12.71 8.91
CA LYS A 103 0.69 -12.89 9.41
C LYS A 103 -0.39 -12.65 8.36
N PHE A 104 -0.14 -11.79 7.37
CA PHE A 104 -1.07 -11.54 6.27
C PHE A 104 -1.02 -12.62 5.17
N SER A 105 0.13 -13.27 5.00
CA SER A 105 0.33 -14.31 3.98
C SER A 105 -0.04 -15.74 4.44
N THR A 106 -0.27 -15.97 5.74
CA THR A 106 -0.85 -17.21 6.30
C THR A 106 -2.37 -17.15 6.41
#